data_AF-A0A496TEV0-F1
#
_entry.id   AF-A0A496TEV0-F1
#
_cell.length_a   1.000
_cell.length_b   1.000
_cell.length_c   1.000
_cell.angle_alpha   90.00
_cell.angle_beta   90.00
_cell.angle_gamma   90.00
#
_symmetry.space_group_name_H-M   'P 1'
#
loop_
_entity.id
_entity.type
_entity.pdbx_description
1 polymer ?
#
loop_
_entity_poly.entity_id
_entity_poly.type
_entity_poly.pdbx_seq_one_letter_code
_entity_poly.pdbx_strand_id
1 'polypeptide(L)'
;MRNAESNYFAIRSKLSRLRRRQLAIQSCNGVLWFVGYGFVATATASLLEGWLHFPPAIRLPLVCLLVLIGLWLLVQKLVLPIGTQVLRPTWTPNIEQGLAREVGRYFPHVGDHLINALQVYHHLQQNREGYSPELSRLSLVTVWDKIKDLDFNSVAPWQKLQPVVRFTVIAGLVFLVSITLFSKTFNIGAMHLLHPQTSFRPQLISAWEVSPGNVEIVEGDSVRISIRVKGKYKGPILLRWRQSDKKVFQTKQLLAGPENVYSYLFANLRESVKY
;
A
#
# COMPACT_ATOMS: atom_id res chain seq x y z
N MET A 1 13.11 -11.11 -55.72
CA MET A 1 12.66 -9.95 -54.89
C MET A 1 11.79 -10.38 -53.70
N ARG A 2 10.79 -11.26 -53.88
CA ARG A 2 9.81 -11.67 -52.85
C ARG A 2 10.36 -12.29 -51.55
N ASN A 3 11.51 -12.99 -51.60
CA ASN A 3 12.03 -13.73 -50.43
C ASN A 3 12.68 -12.84 -49.36
N ALA A 4 13.40 -11.78 -49.76
CA ALA A 4 14.12 -10.92 -48.80
C ALA A 4 13.16 -10.01 -48.01
N GLU A 5 12.14 -9.47 -48.66
CA GLU A 5 11.09 -8.67 -48.00
C GLU A 5 10.27 -9.54 -47.05
N SER A 6 9.87 -10.75 -47.49
CA SER A 6 9.17 -11.71 -46.63
C SER A 6 9.99 -12.07 -45.39
N ASN A 7 11.29 -12.34 -45.56
CA ASN A 7 12.20 -12.64 -44.44
C ASN A 7 12.34 -11.44 -43.49
N TYR A 8 12.47 -10.21 -44.01
CA TYR A 8 12.50 -9.00 -43.19
C TYR A 8 11.21 -8.85 -42.34
N PHE A 9 10.03 -8.99 -42.95
CA PHE A 9 8.76 -8.95 -42.21
C PHE A 9 8.67 -10.08 -41.16
N ALA A 10 9.18 -11.27 -41.47
CA ALA A 10 9.20 -12.38 -40.54
C ALA A 10 10.11 -12.09 -39.32
N ILE A 11 11.32 -11.56 -39.54
CA ILE A 11 12.25 -11.13 -38.48
C ILE A 11 11.62 -10.05 -37.61
N ARG A 12 11.05 -9.02 -38.24
CA ARG A 12 10.36 -7.92 -37.56
C ARG A 12 9.19 -8.42 -36.72
N SER A 13 8.43 -9.39 -37.24
CA SER A 13 7.34 -10.01 -36.50
C SER A 13 7.83 -10.77 -35.27
N LYS A 14 8.95 -11.52 -35.35
CA LYS A 14 9.57 -12.21 -34.20
C LYS A 14 10.04 -11.20 -33.16
N LEU A 15 10.73 -10.13 -33.56
CA LEU A 15 11.17 -9.06 -32.66
C LEU A 15 9.99 -8.33 -32.01
N SER A 16 8.85 -8.19 -32.69
CA SER A 16 7.62 -7.63 -32.10
C SER A 16 6.95 -8.51 -31.06
N ARG A 17 7.04 -9.83 -31.22
CA ARG A 17 6.56 -10.77 -30.20
C ARG A 17 7.46 -10.70 -28.98
N LEU A 18 8.78 -10.66 -29.17
CA LEU A 18 9.75 -10.46 -28.08
C LEU A 18 9.48 -9.15 -27.33
N ARG A 19 9.33 -8.02 -28.03
CA ARG A 19 9.05 -6.71 -27.42
C ARG A 19 7.78 -6.75 -26.56
N ARG A 20 6.68 -7.28 -27.11
CA ARG A 20 5.41 -7.40 -26.36
C ARG A 20 5.56 -8.26 -25.11
N ARG A 21 6.31 -9.36 -25.21
CA ARG A 21 6.58 -10.25 -24.08
C ARG A 21 7.45 -9.59 -23.01
N GLN A 22 8.54 -8.90 -23.40
CA GLN A 22 9.38 -8.15 -22.47
C GLN A 22 8.58 -7.07 -21.73
N LEU A 23 7.74 -6.33 -22.46
CA LEU A 23 6.86 -5.32 -21.87
C LEU A 23 5.87 -5.95 -20.90
N ALA A 24 5.20 -7.04 -21.28
CA ALA A 24 4.28 -7.76 -20.39
C ALA A 24 4.96 -8.21 -19.10
N ILE A 25 6.18 -8.74 -19.19
CA ILE A 25 6.98 -9.15 -18.02
C ILE A 25 7.35 -7.92 -17.17
N GLN A 26 7.80 -6.82 -17.78
CA GLN A 26 8.14 -5.59 -17.05
C GLN A 26 6.93 -4.97 -16.34
N SER A 27 5.76 -4.93 -17.00
CA SER A 27 4.51 -4.46 -16.41
C SER A 27 4.06 -5.37 -15.26
N CYS A 28 4.08 -6.69 -15.46
CA CYS A 28 3.72 -7.65 -14.42
C CYS A 28 4.66 -7.53 -13.20
N ASN A 29 5.96 -7.36 -13.45
CA ASN A 29 6.94 -7.10 -12.39
C ASN A 29 6.60 -5.84 -11.59
N GLY A 30 6.28 -4.74 -12.28
CA GLY A 30 5.91 -3.47 -11.64
C GLY A 30 4.64 -3.58 -10.80
N VAL A 31 3.61 -4.24 -11.33
CA VAL A 31 2.35 -4.51 -10.60
C VAL A 31 2.60 -5.36 -9.36
N LEU A 32 3.36 -6.44 -9.47
CA LEU A 32 3.65 -7.32 -8.34
C LEU A 32 4.39 -6.58 -7.22
N TRP A 33 5.41 -5.78 -7.55
CA TRP A 33 6.09 -4.94 -6.57
C TRP A 33 5.15 -3.94 -5.89
N PHE A 34 4.31 -3.25 -6.66
CA PHE A 34 3.34 -2.29 -6.13
C PHE A 34 2.38 -2.97 -5.14
N VAL A 35 1.81 -4.12 -5.53
CA VAL A 35 0.90 -4.89 -4.68
C VAL A 35 1.60 -5.41 -3.43
N GLY A 36 2.80 -5.97 -3.57
CA GLY A 36 3.58 -6.50 -2.45
C GLY A 36 3.94 -5.42 -1.42
N TYR A 37 4.45 -4.27 -1.85
CA TYR A 37 4.72 -3.15 -0.95
C TYR A 37 3.43 -2.59 -0.35
N GLY A 38 2.34 -2.54 -1.11
CA GLY A 38 1.02 -2.15 -0.62
C GLY A 38 0.56 -3.02 0.55
N PHE A 39 0.67 -4.35 0.43
CA PHE A 39 0.33 -5.27 1.52
C PHE A 39 1.18 -5.03 2.78
N VAL A 40 2.50 -4.90 2.62
CA VAL A 40 3.39 -4.66 3.77
C VAL A 40 3.09 -3.32 4.44
N ALA A 41 2.96 -2.25 3.66
CA ALA A 41 2.72 -0.90 4.16
C ALA A 41 1.36 -0.78 4.88
N THR A 42 0.31 -1.36 4.31
CA THR A 42 -1.03 -1.34 4.93
C THR A 42 -1.11 -2.21 6.17
N ALA A 43 -0.50 -3.41 6.17
CA ALA A 43 -0.41 -4.26 7.36
C ALA A 43 0.31 -3.55 8.50
N THR A 44 1.51 -3.04 8.23
CA THR A 44 2.33 -2.36 9.24
C THR A 44 1.65 -1.10 9.76
N ALA A 45 1.13 -0.23 8.89
CA ALA A 45 0.43 0.98 9.32
C ALA A 45 -0.79 0.66 10.19
N SER A 46 -1.61 -0.32 9.79
CA SER A 46 -2.83 -0.69 10.53
C SER A 46 -2.50 -1.31 11.89
N LEU A 47 -1.49 -2.19 11.96
CA LEU A 47 -1.07 -2.78 13.23
C LEU A 47 -0.43 -1.74 14.16
N LEU A 48 0.43 -0.86 13.64
CA LEU A 48 1.06 0.20 14.43
C LEU A 48 0.02 1.17 14.98
N GLU A 49 -0.91 1.65 14.15
CA GLU A 49 -1.99 2.51 14.61
C GLU A 49 -2.89 1.80 15.63
N GLY A 50 -3.22 0.53 15.39
CA GLY A 50 -4.05 -0.26 16.30
C GLY A 50 -3.39 -0.52 17.66
N TRP A 51 -2.06 -0.59 17.74
CA TRP A 51 -1.34 -0.71 19.01
C TRP A 51 -1.09 0.65 19.68
N LEU A 52 -0.59 1.64 18.93
CA LEU A 52 -0.09 2.89 19.47
C LEU A 52 -1.17 3.99 19.60
N HIS A 53 -2.29 3.87 18.90
CA HIS A 53 -3.39 4.85 18.89
C HIS A 53 -2.88 6.28 18.66
N PHE A 54 -2.29 6.52 17.48
CA PHE A 54 -1.63 7.81 17.21
C PHE A 54 -2.63 8.97 17.30
N PRO A 55 -2.21 10.13 17.83
CA PRO A 55 -3.04 11.32 17.80
C PRO A 55 -3.26 11.79 16.35
N PRO A 56 -4.36 12.50 16.06
CA PRO A 56 -4.67 12.99 14.71
C PRO A 56 -3.53 13.78 14.04
N ALA A 57 -2.74 14.52 14.85
CA ALA A 57 -1.59 15.30 14.38
C ALA A 57 -0.47 14.46 13.74
N ILE A 58 -0.29 13.20 14.17
CA ILE A 58 0.72 12.28 13.62
C ILE A 58 0.10 11.41 12.51
N ARG A 59 -1.18 11.07 12.67
CA ARG A 59 -1.87 10.18 11.74
C ARG A 59 -2.05 10.80 10.35
N LEU A 60 -2.42 12.08 10.28
CA LEU A 60 -2.59 12.78 9.01
C LEU A 60 -1.30 12.80 8.15
N PRO A 61 -0.14 13.25 8.66
CA PRO A 61 1.09 13.22 7.87
C PRO A 61 1.55 11.80 7.53
N LEU A 62 1.30 10.80 8.40
CA LEU A 62 1.61 9.40 8.11
C LEU A 62 0.78 8.88 6.92
N VAL A 63 -0.53 9.13 6.91
CA VAL A 63 -1.40 8.75 5.78
C VAL A 63 -0.99 9.48 4.51
N CYS A 64 -0.72 10.78 4.57
CA CYS A 64 -0.22 11.53 3.42
C CYS A 64 1.09 10.96 2.86
N LEU A 65 2.04 10.62 3.74
CA LEU A 65 3.31 10.01 3.35
C LEU A 65 3.09 8.66 2.66
N LEU A 66 2.23 7.80 3.22
CA LEU A 66 1.88 6.51 2.60
C LEU A 66 1.24 6.69 1.22
N VAL A 67 0.33 7.65 1.08
CA VAL A 67 -0.31 7.97 -0.21
C VAL A 67 0.71 8.50 -1.22
N LEU A 68 1.62 9.39 -0.81
CA LEU A 68 2.66 9.94 -1.69
C LEU A 68 3.63 8.85 -2.16
N ILE A 69 4.10 7.98 -1.25
CA ILE A 69 4.96 6.85 -1.60
C ILE A 69 4.22 5.88 -2.53
N GLY A 70 2.96 5.58 -2.24
CA GLY A 70 2.11 4.75 -3.08
C GLY A 70 1.94 5.33 -4.48
N LEU A 71 1.66 6.63 -4.60
CA LEU A 71 1.53 7.32 -5.88
C LEU A 71 2.85 7.33 -6.65
N TRP A 72 3.97 7.60 -5.96
CA TRP A 72 5.30 7.58 -6.55
C TRP A 72 5.64 6.18 -7.12
N LEU A 73 5.41 5.11 -6.35
CA LEU A 73 5.59 3.73 -6.80
C LEU A 73 4.68 3.40 -7.98
N LEU A 74 3.40 3.82 -7.93
CA LEU A 74 2.44 3.63 -9.01
C LEU A 74 2.91 4.32 -10.30
N VAL A 75 3.38 5.56 -10.21
CA VAL A 75 3.87 6.28 -11.39
C VAL A 75 5.13 5.61 -11.96
N GLN A 76 6.10 5.26 -11.11
CA GLN A 76 7.35 4.67 -11.56
C GLN A 76 7.21 3.25 -12.11
N LYS A 77 6.40 2.41 -11.46
CA LYS A 77 6.32 0.98 -11.77
C LYS A 77 5.17 0.62 -12.70
N LEU A 78 4.13 1.46 -12.80
CA LEU A 78 2.95 1.21 -13.63
C LEU A 78 2.81 2.23 -14.76
N VAL A 79 2.74 3.53 -14.43
CA VAL A 79 2.39 4.57 -15.42
C VAL A 79 3.51 4.82 -16.41
N LEU A 80 4.76 4.89 -15.98
CA LEU A 80 5.91 5.11 -16.88
C LEU A 80 6.12 3.96 -17.90
N PRO A 81 6.17 2.68 -17.52
CA PRO A 81 6.35 1.60 -18.49
C PRO A 81 5.16 1.45 -19.44
N ILE A 82 3.92 1.65 -18.95
CA ILE A 82 2.72 1.58 -19.79
C ILE A 82 2.59 2.84 -20.67
N GLY A 83 2.88 4.02 -20.12
CA GLY A 83 2.81 5.30 -20.81
C GLY A 83 3.84 5.40 -21.94
N THR A 84 5.07 4.94 -21.72
CA THR A 84 6.07 4.82 -22.79
C THR A 84 5.64 3.83 -23.87
N GLN A 85 4.86 2.80 -23.54
CA GLN A 85 4.29 1.86 -24.50
C GLN A 85 3.16 2.48 -25.34
N VAL A 86 2.29 3.29 -24.74
CA VAL A 86 1.14 3.93 -25.42
C VAL A 86 1.58 5.16 -26.23
N LEU A 87 2.50 5.99 -25.71
CA LEU A 87 3.00 7.19 -26.40
C LEU A 87 4.09 6.93 -27.44
N ARG A 88 4.79 5.77 -27.40
CA ARG A 88 5.76 5.36 -28.44
C ARG A 88 5.30 4.09 -29.19
N PRO A 89 4.14 4.14 -29.86
CA PRO A 89 3.62 3.00 -30.62
C PRO A 89 4.43 2.75 -31.90
N THR A 90 5.20 3.74 -32.36
CA THR A 90 5.99 3.63 -33.58
C THR A 90 7.19 2.70 -33.39
N TRP A 91 7.24 1.68 -34.24
CA TRP A 91 8.42 0.88 -34.48
C TRP A 91 9.54 1.76 -35.04
N THR A 92 10.39 2.29 -34.16
CA THR A 92 11.57 3.04 -34.60
C THR A 92 12.71 2.08 -34.87
N PRO A 93 13.56 2.36 -35.88
CA PRO A 93 14.73 1.54 -36.21
C PRO A 93 15.65 1.32 -35.00
N ASN A 94 15.71 2.30 -34.09
CA ASN A 94 16.52 2.22 -32.87
C ASN A 94 16.03 1.12 -31.90
N ILE A 95 14.70 0.94 -31.76
CA ILE A 95 14.13 -0.12 -30.91
C ILE A 95 14.36 -1.50 -31.55
N GLU A 96 14.19 -1.61 -32.86
CA GLU A 96 14.44 -2.84 -33.61
C GLU A 96 15.90 -3.28 -33.49
N GLN A 97 16.84 -2.35 -33.67
CA GLN A 97 18.27 -2.61 -33.51
C GLN A 97 18.64 -2.96 -32.06
N GLY A 98 18.03 -2.32 -31.07
CA GLY A 98 18.22 -2.65 -29.66
C GLY A 98 17.80 -4.09 -29.32
N LEU A 99 16.62 -4.51 -29.80
CA LEU A 99 16.13 -5.89 -29.63
C LEU A 99 17.00 -6.90 -30.37
N ALA A 100 17.43 -6.58 -31.60
CA ALA A 100 18.33 -7.41 -32.37
C ALA A 100 19.68 -7.64 -31.66
N ARG A 101 20.22 -6.60 -31.03
CA ARG A 101 21.44 -6.68 -30.22
C ARG A 101 21.25 -7.55 -28.98
N GLU A 102 20.11 -7.45 -28.31
CA GLU A 102 19.80 -8.27 -27.14
C GLU A 102 19.67 -9.76 -27.52
N VAL A 103 18.99 -10.06 -28.63
CA VAL A 103 18.90 -11.41 -29.19
C VAL A 103 20.29 -11.93 -29.57
N GLY A 104 21.12 -11.12 -30.22
CA GLY A 104 22.50 -11.47 -30.59
C GLY A 104 23.40 -11.78 -29.39
N ARG A 105 23.21 -11.07 -28.27
CA ARG A 105 23.91 -11.35 -27.00
C ARG A 105 23.44 -12.63 -26.34
N TYR A 106 22.15 -12.94 -26.41
CA TYR A 106 21.59 -14.16 -25.83
C TYR A 106 21.93 -15.41 -26.64
N PHE A 107 22.00 -15.29 -27.97
CA PHE A 107 22.39 -16.37 -28.89
C PHE A 107 23.75 -16.06 -29.54
N PRO A 108 24.88 -16.55 -28.98
CA PRO A 108 26.22 -16.26 -29.49
C PRO A 108 26.42 -16.64 -30.98
N HIS A 109 25.71 -17.67 -31.46
CA HIS A 109 25.73 -18.10 -32.86
C HIS A 109 25.13 -17.08 -33.84
N VAL A 110 24.29 -16.15 -33.33
CA VAL A 110 23.70 -15.04 -34.10
C VAL A 110 24.56 -13.78 -33.99
N GLY A 111 25.03 -13.47 -32.78
CA GLY A 111 25.93 -12.35 -32.52
C GLY A 111 25.46 -11.04 -33.16
N ASP A 112 26.37 -10.32 -33.80
CA ASP A 112 26.07 -9.04 -34.47
C ASP A 112 25.48 -9.21 -35.88
N HIS A 113 25.36 -10.43 -36.40
CA HIS A 113 24.86 -10.65 -37.76
C HIS A 113 23.41 -10.15 -37.93
N LEU A 114 22.58 -10.28 -36.89
CA LEU A 114 21.18 -9.84 -36.93
C LEU A 114 21.04 -8.32 -36.99
N ILE A 115 21.78 -7.59 -36.14
CA ILE A 115 21.75 -6.12 -36.15
C ILE A 115 22.35 -5.57 -37.45
N ASN A 116 23.44 -6.16 -37.94
CA ASN A 116 24.10 -5.74 -39.17
C ASN A 116 23.19 -5.93 -40.40
N ALA A 117 22.50 -7.09 -40.49
CA ALA A 117 21.55 -7.33 -41.58
C ALA A 117 20.37 -6.34 -41.57
N LEU A 118 19.85 -6.00 -40.39
CA LEU A 118 18.77 -5.02 -40.24
C LEU A 118 19.22 -3.59 -40.58
N GLN A 119 20.43 -3.20 -40.18
CA GLN A 119 21.03 -1.90 -40.53
C GLN A 119 21.22 -1.76 -42.04
N VAL A 120 21.86 -2.74 -42.67
CA VAL A 120 22.11 -2.75 -44.12
C VAL A 120 20.80 -2.68 -44.92
N TYR A 121 19.75 -3.39 -44.49
CA TYR A 121 18.43 -3.32 -45.13
C TYR A 121 17.79 -1.94 -45.00
N HIS A 122 17.91 -1.31 -43.83
CA HIS A 122 17.35 0.02 -43.60
C HIS A 122 18.06 1.10 -44.43
N HIS A 123 19.38 1.02 -44.57
CA HIS A 123 20.16 1.91 -45.43
C HIS A 123 19.81 1.74 -46.92
N LEU A 124 19.56 0.49 -47.36
CA LEU A 124 19.09 0.20 -48.72
C LEU A 124 17.71 0.81 -49.00
N GLN A 125 16.75 0.72 -48.07
CA GLN A 125 15.42 1.35 -48.24
C GLN A 125 15.49 2.88 -48.30
N GLN A 126 16.49 3.49 -47.66
CA GLN A 126 16.69 4.94 -47.65
C GLN A 126 17.49 5.46 -48.85
N ASN A 127 17.90 4.60 -49.80
CA ASN A 127 18.79 4.94 -50.92
C ASN A 127 20.05 5.71 -50.49
N ARG A 128 20.54 5.46 -49.26
CA ARG A 128 21.75 6.10 -48.72
C ARG A 128 22.95 5.20 -48.99
N GLU A 129 23.69 5.57 -50.04
CA GLU A 129 25.03 5.09 -50.47
C GLU A 129 25.18 3.63 -50.94
N GLY A 130 25.97 3.44 -52.02
CA GLY A 130 26.96 2.38 -52.30
C GLY A 130 26.68 0.87 -52.11
N TYR A 131 25.57 0.46 -51.49
CA TYR A 131 25.31 -0.94 -51.17
C TYR A 131 24.76 -1.70 -52.38
N SER A 132 25.42 -2.81 -52.74
CA SER A 132 24.88 -3.72 -53.75
C SER A 132 23.57 -4.33 -53.23
N PRO A 133 22.43 -4.12 -53.94
CA PRO A 133 21.13 -4.63 -53.51
C PRO A 133 21.08 -6.14 -53.33
N GLU A 134 21.98 -6.85 -54.02
CA GLU A 134 22.06 -8.30 -54.00
C GLU A 134 22.75 -8.81 -52.74
N LEU A 135 23.85 -8.17 -52.31
CA LEU A 135 24.57 -8.50 -51.08
C LEU A 135 23.72 -8.22 -49.83
N SER A 136 22.98 -7.10 -49.82
CA SER A 136 22.06 -6.76 -48.73
C SER A 136 20.92 -7.77 -48.58
N ARG A 137 20.45 -8.36 -49.70
CA ARG A 137 19.41 -9.40 -49.68
C ARG A 137 19.96 -10.75 -49.25
N LEU A 138 21.16 -11.10 -49.70
CA LEU A 138 21.85 -12.33 -49.29
C LEU A 138 22.14 -12.36 -47.79
N SER A 139 22.51 -11.23 -47.18
CA SER A 139 22.75 -11.14 -45.74
C SER A 139 21.48 -11.42 -44.92
N LEU A 140 20.31 -10.91 -45.35
CA LEU A 140 19.01 -11.21 -44.72
C LEU A 140 18.63 -12.68 -44.81
N VAL A 141 18.84 -13.32 -45.97
CA VAL A 141 18.53 -14.74 -46.15
C VAL A 141 19.43 -15.60 -45.26
N THR A 142 20.74 -15.30 -45.25
CA THR A 142 21.72 -16.01 -44.43
C THR A 142 21.42 -15.88 -42.93
N VAL A 143 21.05 -14.68 -42.48
CA VAL A 143 20.68 -14.45 -41.08
C VAL A 143 19.36 -15.13 -40.76
N TRP A 144 18.37 -15.06 -41.65
CA TRP A 144 17.08 -15.73 -41.47
C TRP A 144 17.25 -17.23 -41.25
N ASP A 145 18.07 -17.90 -42.05
CA ASP A 145 18.33 -19.33 -41.89
C ASP A 145 18.98 -19.68 -40.53
N LYS A 146 19.76 -18.78 -39.95
CA LYS A 146 20.33 -18.96 -38.60
C LYS A 146 19.32 -18.74 -37.46
N ILE A 147 18.26 -17.95 -37.69
CA ILE A 147 17.31 -17.54 -36.62
C ILE A 147 15.90 -18.10 -36.78
N LYS A 148 15.58 -18.76 -37.90
CA LYS A 148 14.23 -19.27 -38.18
C LYS A 148 13.75 -20.26 -37.13
N ASP A 149 14.65 -21.10 -36.61
CA ASP A 149 14.32 -22.12 -35.61
C ASP A 149 14.54 -21.65 -34.16
N LEU A 150 15.10 -20.45 -33.97
CA LEU A 150 15.32 -19.89 -32.64
C LEU A 150 14.03 -19.29 -32.07
N ASP A 151 13.74 -19.64 -30.81
CA ASP A 151 12.67 -19.02 -30.03
C ASP A 151 13.17 -17.77 -29.31
N PHE A 152 12.84 -16.60 -29.85
CA PHE A 152 13.23 -15.31 -29.25
C PHE A 152 12.60 -15.12 -27.86
N ASN A 153 11.52 -15.82 -27.53
CA ASN A 153 10.86 -15.70 -26.23
C ASN A 153 11.74 -16.17 -25.07
N SER A 154 12.75 -17.00 -25.34
CA SER A 154 13.74 -17.46 -24.34
C SER A 154 14.60 -16.33 -23.77
N VAL A 155 14.77 -15.22 -24.51
CA VAL A 155 15.44 -13.99 -24.07
C VAL A 155 14.68 -13.33 -22.91
N ALA A 156 13.36 -13.47 -22.89
CA ALA A 156 12.46 -12.92 -21.89
C ALA A 156 11.62 -14.03 -21.19
N PRO A 157 12.25 -14.83 -20.30
CA PRO A 157 11.58 -15.88 -19.55
C PRO A 157 10.73 -15.30 -18.40
N TRP A 158 9.52 -15.83 -18.20
CA TRP A 158 8.63 -15.48 -17.09
C TRP A 158 9.23 -15.83 -15.72
N GLN A 159 10.19 -16.75 -15.71
CA GLN A 159 10.95 -17.16 -14.53
C GLN A 159 11.67 -15.97 -13.87
N LYS A 160 11.98 -14.90 -14.61
CA LYS A 160 12.52 -13.64 -14.05
C LYS A 160 11.59 -12.99 -13.02
N LEU A 161 10.30 -13.32 -13.01
CA LEU A 161 9.32 -12.81 -12.02
C LEU A 161 9.27 -13.63 -10.73
N GLN A 162 9.84 -14.83 -10.69
CA GLN A 162 9.79 -15.71 -9.51
C GLN A 162 10.16 -15.02 -8.18
N PRO A 163 11.26 -14.24 -8.06
CA PRO A 163 11.59 -13.59 -6.80
C PRO A 163 10.50 -12.60 -6.34
N VAL A 164 9.91 -11.88 -7.29
CA VAL A 164 8.90 -10.85 -7.01
C VAL A 164 7.55 -11.47 -6.71
N VAL A 165 7.19 -12.54 -7.41
CA VAL A 165 6.02 -13.36 -7.07
C VAL A 165 6.16 -13.92 -5.66
N ARG A 166 7.31 -14.52 -5.32
CA ARG A 166 7.57 -15.04 -3.95
C ARG A 166 7.41 -13.96 -2.90
N PHE A 167 8.03 -12.79 -3.11
CA PHE A 167 7.87 -11.64 -2.21
C PHE A 167 6.40 -11.23 -2.06
N THR A 168 5.67 -11.09 -3.16
CA THR A 168 4.26 -10.66 -3.15
C THR A 168 3.36 -11.68 -2.44
N VAL A 169 3.60 -12.97 -2.66
CA VAL A 169 2.87 -14.05 -1.98
C VAL A 169 3.16 -14.04 -0.49
N ILE A 170 4.43 -13.92 -0.08
CA ILE A 170 4.80 -13.83 1.34
C ILE A 170 4.17 -12.59 1.98
N ALA A 171 4.24 -11.43 1.32
CA ALA A 171 3.61 -10.19 1.79
C ALA A 171 2.08 -10.36 1.93
N GLY A 172 1.43 -11.00 0.96
CA GLY A 172 0.00 -11.31 1.01
C GLY A 172 -0.37 -12.27 2.14
N LEU A 173 0.44 -13.29 2.39
CA LEU A 173 0.25 -14.21 3.52
C LEU A 173 0.39 -13.47 4.86
N VAL A 174 1.42 -12.63 5.01
CA VAL A 174 1.61 -11.81 6.23
C VAL A 174 0.42 -10.86 6.43
N PHE A 175 -0.08 -10.26 5.35
CA PHE A 175 -1.27 -9.41 5.39
C PHE A 175 -2.51 -10.19 5.84
N LEU A 176 -2.75 -11.39 5.29
CA LEU A 176 -3.86 -12.27 5.71
C LEU A 176 -3.74 -12.71 7.16
N VAL A 177 -2.55 -13.09 7.61
CA VAL A 177 -2.26 -13.43 9.02
C VAL A 177 -2.54 -12.22 9.92
N SER A 178 -2.18 -11.01 9.48
CA SER A 178 -2.44 -9.77 10.23
C SER A 178 -3.95 -9.53 10.41
N ILE A 179 -4.75 -9.75 9.36
CA ILE A 179 -6.21 -9.59 9.43
C ILE A 179 -6.86 -10.68 10.29
N THR A 180 -6.36 -11.92 10.25
CA THR A 180 -7.00 -13.06 10.92
C THR A 180 -6.61 -13.16 12.40
N LEU A 181 -5.31 -13.13 12.72
CA LEU A 181 -4.83 -13.25 14.11
C LEU A 181 -5.00 -11.96 14.90
N PHE A 182 -4.83 -10.80 14.25
CA PHE A 182 -4.92 -9.49 14.90
C PHE A 182 -6.15 -8.70 14.45
N SER A 183 -7.24 -9.39 14.12
CA SER A 183 -8.47 -8.81 13.53
C SER A 183 -8.97 -7.57 14.25
N LYS A 184 -9.06 -7.58 15.59
CA LYS A 184 -9.53 -6.43 16.39
C LYS A 184 -8.58 -5.23 16.25
N THR A 185 -7.29 -5.45 16.47
CA THR A 185 -6.26 -4.40 16.41
C THR A 185 -6.16 -3.83 14.99
N PHE A 186 -6.12 -4.71 13.99
CA PHE A 186 -6.04 -4.34 12.59
C PHE A 186 -7.24 -3.49 12.17
N ASN A 187 -8.46 -3.92 12.51
CA ASN A 187 -9.68 -3.17 12.17
C ASN A 187 -9.74 -1.80 12.86
N ILE A 188 -9.34 -1.71 14.14
CA ILE A 188 -9.25 -0.42 14.85
C ILE A 188 -8.26 0.50 14.13
N GLY A 189 -7.05 0.01 13.84
CA GLY A 189 -6.04 0.79 13.15
C GLY A 189 -6.44 1.21 11.73
N ALA A 190 -7.04 0.30 10.96
CA ALA A 190 -7.55 0.60 9.63
C ALA A 190 -8.66 1.67 9.69
N MET A 191 -9.61 1.56 10.62
CA MET A 191 -10.67 2.54 10.80
C MET A 191 -10.12 3.91 11.18
N HIS A 192 -9.11 3.94 12.05
CA HIS A 192 -8.42 5.15 12.43
C HIS A 192 -7.70 5.81 11.25
N LEU A 193 -6.98 5.03 10.43
CA LEU A 193 -6.28 5.52 9.24
C LEU A 193 -7.23 6.07 8.17
N LEU A 194 -8.42 5.48 8.03
CA LEU A 194 -9.47 5.99 7.13
C LEU A 194 -10.08 7.32 7.61
N HIS A 195 -10.08 7.56 8.92
CA HIS A 195 -10.55 8.81 9.52
C HIS A 195 -9.41 9.52 10.26
N PRO A 196 -8.44 10.10 9.53
CA PRO A 196 -7.22 10.58 10.15
C PRO A 196 -7.43 11.78 11.09
N GLN A 197 -8.50 12.54 10.88
CA GLN A 197 -8.83 13.74 11.64
C GLN A 197 -9.71 13.49 12.88
N THR A 198 -10.30 12.31 13.03
CA THR A 198 -11.18 12.01 14.16
C THR A 198 -10.37 11.60 15.39
N SER A 199 -10.72 12.19 16.54
CA SER A 199 -10.08 11.92 17.82
C SER A 199 -10.63 10.63 18.44
N PHE A 200 -10.03 9.50 18.08
CA PHE A 200 -10.26 8.23 18.78
C PHE A 200 -9.46 8.22 20.09
N ARG A 201 -9.83 9.09 21.04
CA ARG A 201 -9.30 8.99 22.40
C ARG A 201 -9.95 7.78 23.07
N PRO A 202 -9.17 6.86 23.69
CA PRO A 202 -9.77 5.83 24.52
C PRO A 202 -10.63 6.53 25.57
N GLN A 203 -11.90 6.17 25.66
CA GLN A 203 -12.78 6.76 26.68
C GLN A 203 -12.26 6.31 28.06
N LEU A 204 -11.66 7.23 28.83
CA LEU A 204 -11.10 6.92 30.16
C LEU A 204 -12.18 6.46 31.15
N ILE A 205 -13.43 6.91 30.95
CA ILE A 205 -14.60 6.57 31.76
C ILE A 205 -15.63 5.94 30.80
N SER A 206 -16.05 4.71 31.09
CA SER A 206 -17.05 4.00 30.27
C SER A 206 -18.48 4.19 30.82
N ALA A 207 -18.62 4.24 32.15
CA ALA A 207 -19.85 4.58 32.85
C ALA A 207 -19.56 4.96 34.31
N TRP A 208 -20.48 5.65 34.97
CA TRP A 208 -20.44 5.89 36.42
C TRP A 208 -21.82 5.64 37.01
N GLU A 209 -21.85 5.13 38.24
CA GLU A 209 -23.07 4.77 38.96
C GLU A 209 -23.00 5.39 40.35
N VAL A 210 -24.09 6.04 40.80
CA VAL A 210 -24.16 6.70 42.11
C VAL A 210 -25.18 5.99 42.98
N SER A 211 -24.77 5.63 44.19
CA SER A 211 -25.61 4.94 45.17
C SER A 211 -25.40 5.52 46.58
N PRO A 212 -26.48 5.78 47.35
CA PRO A 212 -27.87 5.70 46.94
C PRO A 212 -28.18 6.86 45.97
N GLY A 213 -29.10 6.66 45.03
CA GLY A 213 -29.62 7.75 44.18
C GLY A 213 -30.55 8.65 45.00
N ASN A 214 -31.83 8.72 44.64
CA ASN A 214 -32.79 9.45 45.47
C ASN A 214 -33.17 8.61 46.69
N VAL A 215 -32.87 9.11 47.91
CA VAL A 215 -33.21 8.46 49.17
C VAL A 215 -33.81 9.48 50.14
N GLU A 216 -34.89 9.07 50.81
CA GLU A 216 -35.46 9.80 51.94
C GLU A 216 -34.90 9.21 53.24
N ILE A 217 -34.44 10.08 54.13
CA ILE A 217 -33.83 9.71 55.41
C ILE A 217 -34.50 10.47 56.55
N VAL A 218 -34.39 9.93 57.76
CA VAL A 218 -34.87 10.62 58.96
C VAL A 218 -33.97 11.82 59.24
N GLU A 219 -34.56 12.90 59.73
CA GLU A 219 -33.80 14.10 60.10
C GLU A 219 -32.74 13.78 61.16
N GLY A 220 -31.49 14.19 60.92
CA GLY A 220 -30.35 13.91 61.78
C GLY A 220 -29.57 12.63 61.42
N ASP A 221 -30.09 11.81 60.50
CA ASP A 221 -29.36 10.65 59.99
C ASP A 221 -28.21 11.03 59.05
N SER A 222 -27.35 10.05 58.78
CA SER A 222 -26.19 10.18 57.91
C SER A 222 -26.35 9.34 56.65
N VAL A 223 -25.96 9.88 55.49
CA VAL A 223 -26.01 9.18 54.20
C VAL A 223 -24.63 9.07 53.59
N ARG A 224 -24.25 7.85 53.18
CA ARG A 224 -23.02 7.60 52.42
C ARG A 224 -23.34 7.52 50.94
N ILE A 225 -22.86 8.50 50.18
CA ILE A 225 -22.88 8.48 48.71
C ILE A 225 -21.62 7.78 48.20
N SER A 226 -21.81 6.84 47.29
CA SER A 226 -20.78 6.03 46.66
C SER A 226 -20.90 6.16 45.14
N ILE A 227 -19.84 6.62 44.50
CA ILE A 227 -19.73 6.77 43.05
C ILE A 227 -18.80 5.66 42.57
N ARG A 228 -19.34 4.69 41.83
CA ARG A 228 -18.55 3.63 41.20
C ARG A 228 -18.26 4.01 39.76
N VAL A 229 -16.98 4.14 39.42
CA VAL A 229 -16.55 4.44 38.04
C VAL A 229 -16.14 3.16 37.33
N LYS A 230 -16.90 2.78 36.30
CA LYS A 230 -16.55 1.68 35.38
C LYS A 230 -15.60 2.22 34.31
N GLY A 231 -14.33 1.84 34.39
CA GLY A 231 -13.28 2.26 33.45
C GLY A 231 -11.89 2.36 34.10
N LYS A 232 -10.90 2.83 33.34
CA LYS A 232 -9.53 3.08 33.82
C LYS A 232 -9.35 4.55 34.22
N TYR A 233 -10.22 5.05 35.10
CA TYR A 233 -10.12 6.40 35.64
C TYR A 233 -9.46 6.35 37.02
N LYS A 234 -8.34 7.06 37.17
CA LYS A 234 -7.61 7.20 38.46
C LYS A 234 -7.50 8.66 38.92
N GLY A 235 -8.28 9.55 38.30
CA GLY A 235 -8.29 10.97 38.64
C GLY A 235 -9.15 11.28 39.87
N PRO A 236 -9.04 12.49 40.41
CA PRO A 236 -9.94 12.96 41.46
C PRO A 236 -11.34 13.26 40.92
N ILE A 237 -12.37 12.83 41.63
CA ILE A 237 -13.77 13.18 41.30
C ILE A 237 -14.19 14.36 42.16
N LEU A 238 -14.85 15.36 41.57
CA LEU A 238 -15.41 16.48 42.29
C LEU A 238 -16.89 16.20 42.58
N LEU A 239 -17.21 15.96 43.86
CA LEU A 239 -18.60 15.92 44.32
C LEU A 239 -19.06 17.36 44.57
N ARG A 240 -20.14 17.75 43.91
CA ARG A 240 -20.75 19.08 44.07
C ARG A 240 -22.16 18.93 44.63
N TRP A 241 -22.45 19.52 45.77
CA TRP A 241 -23.78 19.48 46.35
C TRP A 241 -24.25 20.86 46.80
N ARG A 242 -25.56 21.03 46.95
CA ARG A 242 -26.19 22.23 47.52
C ARG A 242 -27.34 21.86 48.45
N GLN A 243 -27.52 22.65 49.49
CA GLN A 243 -28.75 22.61 50.30
C GLN A 243 -29.89 23.27 49.51
N SER A 244 -31.12 22.80 49.71
CA SER A 244 -32.26 23.29 48.93
C SER A 244 -32.53 24.80 49.10
N ASP A 245 -32.18 25.36 50.27
CA ASP A 245 -32.34 26.78 50.62
C ASP A 245 -31.17 27.69 50.16
N LYS A 246 -30.06 27.11 49.67
CA LYS A 246 -28.85 27.87 49.29
C LYS A 246 -28.54 27.78 47.80
N LYS A 247 -28.19 28.93 47.21
CA LYS A 247 -27.78 29.03 45.79
C LYS A 247 -26.33 28.59 45.53
N VAL A 248 -25.51 28.43 46.58
CA VAL A 248 -24.07 28.14 46.45
C VAL A 248 -23.82 26.64 46.49
N PHE A 249 -23.09 26.13 45.49
CA PHE A 249 -22.62 24.75 45.46
C PHE A 249 -21.35 24.60 46.30
N GLN A 250 -21.37 23.66 47.24
CA GLN A 250 -20.19 23.17 47.92
C GLN A 250 -19.51 22.14 47.03
N THR A 251 -18.19 22.14 46.98
CA THR A 251 -17.40 21.21 46.16
C THR A 251 -16.38 20.50 47.05
N LYS A 252 -16.30 19.17 46.94
CA LYS A 252 -15.28 18.38 47.61
C LYS A 252 -14.64 17.39 46.65
N GLN A 253 -13.32 17.32 46.73
CA GLN A 253 -12.55 16.37 45.97
C GLN A 253 -12.58 15.01 46.67
N LEU A 254 -13.05 13.99 45.96
CA LEU A 254 -13.06 12.60 46.41
C LEU A 254 -11.81 11.89 45.86
N LEU A 255 -11.13 11.18 46.76
CA LEU A 255 -10.03 10.30 46.41
C LEU A 255 -10.57 8.91 46.04
N ALA A 256 -9.88 8.23 45.13
CA ALA A 256 -10.25 6.90 44.71
C ALA A 256 -10.10 5.91 45.88
N GLY A 257 -11.19 5.24 46.22
CA GLY A 257 -11.17 4.08 47.10
C GLY A 257 -10.86 2.79 46.34
N PRO A 258 -10.91 1.62 47.02
CA PRO A 258 -10.77 0.32 46.37
C PRO A 258 -11.79 0.16 45.23
N GLU A 259 -11.38 -0.50 44.15
CA GLU A 259 -12.22 -0.77 42.96
C GLU A 259 -12.83 0.46 42.26
N ASN A 260 -12.14 1.62 42.26
CA ASN A 260 -12.66 2.87 41.68
C ASN A 260 -14.01 3.32 42.28
N VAL A 261 -14.22 3.01 43.56
CA VAL A 261 -15.36 3.51 44.34
C VAL A 261 -14.93 4.75 45.11
N TYR A 262 -15.61 5.87 44.87
CA TYR A 262 -15.40 7.14 45.55
C TYR A 262 -16.55 7.34 46.52
N SER A 263 -16.26 7.51 47.81
CA SER A 263 -17.33 7.63 48.81
C SER A 263 -17.25 8.93 49.59
N TYR A 264 -18.42 9.44 49.97
CA TYR A 264 -18.56 10.59 50.83
C TYR A 264 -19.70 10.40 51.83
N LEU A 265 -19.44 10.70 53.10
CA LEU A 265 -20.44 10.62 54.17
C LEU A 265 -20.95 12.02 54.47
N PHE A 266 -22.24 12.24 54.24
CA PHE A 266 -22.97 13.36 54.80
C PHE A 266 -23.45 12.97 56.19
N ALA A 267 -22.92 13.62 57.22
CA ALA A 267 -23.32 13.37 58.60
C ALA A 267 -24.34 14.41 59.07
N ASN A 268 -25.34 13.97 59.84
CA ASN A 268 -26.32 14.82 60.52
C ASN A 268 -27.06 15.76 59.54
N LEU A 269 -27.72 15.17 58.55
CA LEU A 269 -28.48 15.91 57.55
C LEU A 269 -29.81 16.39 58.14
N ARG A 270 -29.98 17.71 58.22
CA ARG A 270 -31.21 18.37 58.68
C ARG A 270 -32.04 19.00 57.55
N GLU A 271 -31.44 19.14 56.38
CA GLU A 271 -32.03 19.79 55.22
C GLU A 271 -31.83 18.93 53.96
N SER A 272 -32.75 19.03 53.01
CA SER A 272 -32.63 18.31 51.74
C SER A 272 -31.44 18.80 50.91
N VAL A 273 -30.57 17.87 50.52
CA VAL A 273 -29.36 18.11 49.72
C VAL A 273 -29.56 17.59 48.29
N LYS A 274 -29.15 18.39 47.31
CA LYS A 274 -29.02 17.97 45.91
C LYS A 274 -27.53 17.83 45.58
N TYR A 275 -27.12 16.68 45.09
CA TYR A 275 -25.73 16.32 44.80
C TYR A 275 -25.57 15.73 43.39
#